data_AF-A0A946NCQ6-F1
#
_entry.id   AF-A0A946NCQ6-F1
#
_cell.length_a   1.000
_cell.length_b   1.000
_cell.length_c   1.000
_cell.angle_alpha   90.00
_cell.angle_beta   90.00
_cell.angle_gamma   90.00
#
_symmetry.space_group_name_H-M   'P 1'
#
loop_
_entity.id
_entity.type
_entity.pdbx_description
1 polymer ?
#
loop_
_entity_poly.entity_id
_entity_poly.type
_entity_poly.pdbx_seq_one_letter_code
_entity_poly.pdbx_strand_id
1 'polypeptide(L)' 'MTKKIKVAIDPVETQLRFEATFYGDWYSESVLAAYIAEKSGYTPESSRPEPALDDTSDQKPAVEK' A
#
# COMPACT_ATOMS: atom_id res chain seq x y z
N MET A 1 -33.68 -24.53 11.59
CA MET A 1 -33.60 -23.19 10.96
C MET A 1 -32.14 -22.78 10.89
N THR A 2 -31.47 -23.04 9.76
CA THR A 2 -30.04 -22.72 9.59
C THR A 2 -29.93 -21.25 9.19
N LYS A 3 -29.46 -20.40 10.11
CA LYS A 3 -29.19 -18.99 9.81
C LYS A 3 -28.08 -18.94 8.78
N LYS A 4 -28.42 -18.64 7.52
CA LYS A 4 -27.42 -18.38 6.48
C LYS A 4 -26.73 -17.07 6.86
N ILE A 5 -25.55 -17.20 7.47
CA ILE A 5 -24.65 -16.06 7.70
C ILE A 5 -24.24 -15.61 6.30
N LYS A 6 -24.90 -14.56 5.79
CA LYS A 6 -24.41 -13.83 4.63
C LYS A 6 -23.21 -13.07 5.13
N VAL A 7 -22.02 -13.67 5.02
CA VAL A 7 -20.78 -12.92 5.11
C VAL A 7 -20.86 -11.89 3.98
N ALA A 8 -21.06 -10.63 4.34
CA ALA A 8 -20.98 -9.54 3.39
C ALA A 8 -19.50 -9.46 2.99
N ILE A 9 -19.16 -10.14 1.90
CA ILE A 9 -17.82 -10.13 1.35
C ILE A 9 -17.61 -8.75 0.75
N ASP A 10 -16.58 -8.06 1.21
CA ASP A 10 -16.19 -6.78 0.68
C ASP A 10 -15.56 -6.98 -0.72
N PRO A 11 -16.12 -6.37 -1.78
CA PRO A 11 -15.61 -6.55 -3.13
C PRO A 11 -14.17 -6.05 -3.28
N VAL A 12 -13.78 -4.99 -2.55
CA VAL A 12 -12.44 -4.42 -2.59
C VAL A 12 -11.43 -5.37 -1.93
N GLU A 13 -11.77 -5.89 -0.75
CA GLU A 13 -10.93 -6.90 -0.07
C GLU A 13 -10.72 -8.15 -0.95
N THR A 14 -11.77 -8.56 -1.66
CA THR A 14 -11.72 -9.74 -2.54
C THR A 14 -10.78 -9.53 -3.71
N GLN A 15 -10.84 -8.35 -4.35
CA GLN A 15 -9.94 -8.00 -5.44
C GLN A 15 -8.50 -7.92 -4.94
N LEU A 16 -8.24 -7.26 -3.81
CA LEU A 16 -6.89 -7.16 -3.24
C LEU A 16 -6.32 -8.54 -2.87
N ARG A 17 -7.14 -9.43 -2.32
CA ARG A 17 -6.75 -10.83 -2.06
C ARG A 17 -6.40 -11.59 -3.33
N PHE A 18 -7.19 -11.40 -4.39
CA PHE A 18 -6.92 -11.98 -5.69
C PHE A 18 -5.58 -11.48 -6.24
N GLU A 19 -5.35 -10.16 -6.25
CA GLU A 19 -4.12 -9.54 -6.74
C GLU A 19 -2.89 -10.00 -5.96
N ALA A 20 -2.95 -10.00 -4.62
CA ALA A 20 -1.86 -10.49 -3.77
C ALA A 20 -1.55 -11.97 -4.05
N THR A 21 -2.56 -12.81 -4.29
CA THR A 21 -2.37 -14.22 -4.62
C THR A 21 -1.83 -14.41 -6.05
N PHE A 22 -2.27 -13.59 -7.00
CA PHE A 22 -1.93 -13.73 -8.41
C PHE A 22 -0.54 -13.18 -8.74
N TYR A 23 -0.21 -11.99 -8.21
CA TYR A 23 1.09 -11.35 -8.44
C TYR A 23 2.15 -11.82 -7.44
N GLY A 24 1.75 -12.11 -6.19
CA GLY A 24 2.67 -12.61 -5.16
C GLY A 24 3.85 -11.67 -4.88
N ASP A 25 3.69 -10.38 -5.17
CA ASP A 25 4.72 -9.37 -4.94
C ASP A 25 4.49 -8.65 -3.61
N TRP A 26 5.57 -8.06 -3.09
CA TRP A 26 5.55 -7.36 -1.82
C TRP A 26 4.56 -6.18 -1.81
N TYR A 27 4.34 -5.55 -2.98
CA TYR A 27 3.44 -4.41 -3.11
C TYR A 27 1.98 -4.81 -2.91
N SER A 28 1.48 -5.80 -3.65
CA SER A 28 0.09 -6.26 -3.52
C SER A 28 -0.19 -6.82 -2.13
N GLU A 29 0.76 -7.54 -1.52
CA GLU A 29 0.63 -8.00 -0.12
C GLU A 29 0.56 -6.83 0.87
N SER A 30 1.38 -5.80 0.69
CA SER A 30 1.40 -4.61 1.56
C SER A 30 0.11 -3.79 1.45
N VAL A 31 -0.43 -3.62 0.24
CA VAL A 31 -1.70 -2.91 0.01
C VAL A 31 -2.86 -3.66 0.66
N LEU A 32 -2.92 -4.99 0.52
CA LEU A 32 -3.93 -5.82 1.18
C LEU A 32 -3.83 -5.70 2.71
N ALA A 33 -2.62 -5.77 3.26
CA ALA A 33 -2.39 -5.65 4.70
C ALA A 33 -2.82 -4.27 5.23
N ALA A 34 -2.49 -3.19 4.51
CA ALA A 34 -2.90 -1.83 4.87
C ALA A 34 -4.43 -1.68 4.85
N TYR A 35 -5.10 -2.22 3.84
CA TYR A 35 -6.57 -2.20 3.74
C TYR A 35 -7.26 -2.92 4.91
N ILE A 36 -6.74 -4.10 5.30
CA ILE A 36 -7.25 -4.85 6.44
C ILE A 36 -6.99 -4.11 7.75
N ALA A 37 -5.81 -3.49 7.90
CA ALA A 37 -5.45 -2.71 9.09
C ALA A 37 -6.40 -1.52 9.28
N GLU A 38 -6.64 -0.74 8.21
CA GLU A 38 -7.57 0.39 8.22
C GLU A 38 -9.00 -0.05 8.60
N LYS A 39 -9.51 -1.13 7.99
CA LYS A 39 -10.84 -1.69 8.33
C LYS A 39 -10.94 -2.18 9.78
N SER A 40 -9.84 -2.66 10.35
CA SER A 40 -9.81 -3.15 11.73
C SER A 40 -9.75 -2.03 12.78
N GLY A 41 -9.69 -0.76 12.35
CA GLY A 41 -9.47 0.37 13.25
C GLY A 41 -8.05 0.43 13.81
N TYR A 42 -7.14 -0.38 13.27
CA TYR A 42 -5.72 -0.31 13.57
C TYR A 42 -5.11 0.75 12.67
N THR A 43 -5.04 1.98 13.17
CA THR A 43 -4.18 3.01 12.59
C THR A 43 -2.76 2.76 13.09
N PRO A 44 -1.84 2.17 12.30
CA PRO A 44 -0.44 2.46 12.54
C PRO A 44 -0.31 3.96 12.28
N GLU A 45 -0.08 4.74 13.32
CA GLU A 45 0.41 6.11 13.22
C GLU A 45 1.43 6.15 12.08
N SER A 46 1.03 6.76 10.96
CA SER A 46 1.80 6.86 9.75
C SER A 46 2.97 7.80 10.02
N SER A 47 4.01 7.30 10.69
CA SER A 47 5.37 7.82 10.58
C SER A 47 5.88 7.47 9.19
N ARG A 48 5.34 8.16 8.19
CA ARG A 48 5.98 8.27 6.88
C ARG A 48 7.10 9.28 7.09
N PRO A 49 8.40 8.89 7.05
CA PRO A 49 9.40 9.90 6.80
C PRO A 49 9.07 10.44 5.40
N GLU A 50 8.72 11.73 5.34
CA GLU A 50 8.79 12.45 4.07
C GLU A 50 10.19 12.16 3.51
N PRO A 51 10.31 11.64 2.28
CA PRO A 51 11.60 11.66 1.64
C PRO A 51 11.95 13.15 1.53
N ALA A 52 12.93 13.58 2.32
CA ALA A 52 13.61 14.83 2.06
C ALA A 52 14.09 14.71 0.61
N LEU A 53 13.46 15.47 -0.28
CA LEU A 53 14.01 15.72 -1.59
C LEU A 53 15.23 16.60 -1.33
N ASP A 54 16.32 15.94 -0.96
CA ASP A 54 17.65 16.50 -1.00
C ASP A 54 17.89 16.91 -2.47
N ASP A 55 17.72 18.20 -2.74
CA ASP A 55 18.12 18.84 -3.98
C ASP A 55 19.67 18.89 -4.02
N THR A 56 20.29 17.72 -4.05
CA THR A 56 21.70 17.56 -4.40
C THR A 56 21.76 17.17 -5.87
N SER A 57 21.32 18.07 -6.75
CA SER A 57 21.70 17.97 -8.16
C SER A 57 22.93 18.82 -8.39
N ASP A 58 24.07 18.19 -8.15
CA ASP A 58 25.40 18.56 -8.62
C ASP A 58 25.35 18.79 -10.15
N GLN A 59 24.99 20.00 -10.59
CA GLN A 59 25.19 20.43 -11.96
C GLN A 59 26.46 21.28 -12.03
N LYS A 60 27.58 20.58 -12.16
CA LYS A 60 28.75 21.10 -12.86
C LYS A 60 28.43 21.16 -14.36
N PRO A 61 28.56 22.32 -15.01
CA PRO A 61 29.05 22.32 -16.37
C PRO A 61 30.41 23.01 -16.46
N ALA A 62 31.30 22.34 -17.18
CA ALA A 62 32.61 22.80 -17.58
C ALA A 62 32.51 23.84 -18.73
N VAL A 63 33.46 24.79 -18.76
CA VAL A 63 34.05 25.45 -19.97
C VAL A 63 33.05 26.35 -20.77
N GLU A 64 33.31 27.53 -21.33
CA GLU A 64 34.41 28.30 -21.97
C GLU A 64 33.86 29.76 -22.01
N LYS A 65 34.56 30.88 -21.85
CA LYS A 65 35.64 31.52 -22.62
C LYS A 65 36.10 32.76 -21.85
#